data_AF-A0A957VA18-F1
#
_entry.id   AF-A0A957VA18-F1
#
_cell.length_a   1.000
_cell.length_b   1.000
_cell.length_c   1.000
_cell.angle_alpha   90.00
_cell.angle_beta   90.00
_cell.angle_gamma   90.00
#
_symmetry.space_group_name_H-M   'P 1'
#
loop_
_entity.id
_entity.type
_entity.pdbx_description
1 polymer ?
#
loop_
_entity_poly.entity_id
_entity_poly.type
_entity_poly.pdbx_seq_one_letter_code
_entity_poly.pdbx_strand_id
1 'polypeptide(L)'
;DAYQGIRMGYQQLAAWWKVFNRTYVLVYPPDRAPQVAAILADFGADAGRMWSDAEVRARAELALDGNDAFACFNLGSSLVAQGRTAEAAAAFDQARSLGLPWRMLWYQFGPFEAYLAEGRTQDVLALADEVIRITDSIEEIYYWRARALLALGDSAGAREAVQRSLALAPGFAPAVELLAALPPAG
;
A
#
# COMPACT_ATOMS: atom_id res chain seq x y z
N ASP A 1 -31.64 -0.38 16.81
CA ASP A 1 -31.55 -1.35 15.70
C ASP A 1 -30.21 -2.06 15.70
N ALA A 2 -30.23 -3.39 15.79
CA ALA A 2 -29.03 -4.20 15.56
C ALA A 2 -28.68 -4.13 14.07
N TYR A 3 -27.41 -3.88 13.76
CA TYR A 3 -26.90 -3.83 12.39
C TYR A 3 -27.29 -5.12 11.63
N GLN A 4 -28.14 -5.00 10.62
CA GLN A 4 -28.67 -6.17 9.87
C GLN A 4 -27.77 -6.63 8.73
N GLY A 5 -26.54 -6.13 8.65
CA GLY A 5 -25.63 -6.38 7.54
C GLY A 5 -26.02 -5.61 6.27
N ILE A 6 -25.10 -5.58 5.31
CA ILE A 6 -25.37 -5.08 3.95
C ILE A 6 -25.69 -6.29 3.06
N ARG A 7 -26.84 -6.28 2.38
CA ARG A 7 -27.19 -7.28 1.35
C ARG A 7 -26.97 -6.66 -0.02
N MET A 8 -26.17 -7.32 -0.86
CA MET A 8 -25.88 -6.88 -2.23
C MET A 8 -25.66 -8.08 -3.15
N GLY A 9 -25.90 -7.90 -4.46
CA GLY A 9 -25.62 -8.92 -5.46
C GLY A 9 -24.13 -9.05 -5.77
N TYR A 10 -23.69 -10.21 -6.28
CA TYR A 10 -22.27 -10.46 -6.57
C TYR A 10 -21.66 -9.47 -7.55
N GLN A 11 -22.40 -8.99 -8.55
CA GLN A 11 -21.90 -7.98 -9.48
C GLN A 11 -21.64 -6.65 -8.78
N GLN A 12 -22.54 -6.23 -7.88
CA GLN A 12 -22.38 -5.00 -7.11
C GLN A 12 -21.21 -5.13 -6.14
N LEU A 13 -21.11 -6.26 -5.43
CA LEU A 13 -19.96 -6.57 -4.59
C LEU A 13 -18.66 -6.51 -5.39
N ALA A 14 -18.61 -7.15 -6.56
CA ALA A 14 -17.42 -7.17 -7.41
C ALA A 14 -17.02 -5.78 -7.93
N ALA A 15 -17.98 -4.88 -8.15
CA ALA A 15 -17.71 -3.50 -8.52
C ALA A 15 -17.10 -2.72 -7.35
N TRP A 16 -17.67 -2.87 -6.15
CA TRP A 16 -17.16 -2.19 -4.95
C TRP A 16 -15.84 -2.78 -4.46
N TRP A 17 -15.62 -4.07 -4.67
CA TRP A 17 -14.39 -4.76 -4.27
C TRP A 17 -13.16 -4.32 -5.05
N LYS A 18 -13.37 -3.63 -6.19
CA LYS A 18 -12.28 -3.12 -7.02
C LYS A 18 -11.37 -2.15 -6.27
N VAL A 19 -11.89 -1.27 -5.42
CA VAL A 19 -11.04 -0.32 -4.67
C VAL A 19 -10.13 -1.00 -3.63
N PHE A 20 -10.37 -2.30 -3.36
CA PHE A 20 -9.55 -3.14 -2.49
C PHE A 20 -8.61 -4.06 -3.30
N ASN A 21 -8.28 -3.68 -4.55
CA ASN A 21 -7.41 -4.42 -5.45
C ASN A 21 -7.90 -5.85 -5.78
N ARG A 22 -9.17 -6.15 -5.51
CA ARG A 22 -9.74 -7.50 -5.61
C ARG A 22 -8.93 -8.57 -4.87
N THR A 23 -8.17 -8.15 -3.87
CA THR A 23 -7.40 -9.04 -3.00
C THR A 23 -8.32 -9.66 -1.95
N TYR A 24 -7.82 -10.66 -1.23
CA TYR A 24 -8.57 -11.33 -0.18
C TYR A 24 -7.63 -11.77 0.95
N VAL A 25 -8.15 -11.77 2.17
CA VAL A 25 -7.48 -12.38 3.32
C VAL A 25 -8.27 -13.61 3.71
N LEU A 26 -7.59 -14.75 3.87
CA LEU A 26 -8.21 -15.98 4.30
C LEU A 26 -8.26 -16.01 5.82
N VAL A 27 -9.48 -16.01 6.37
CA VAL A 27 -9.71 -16.08 7.82
C VAL A 27 -10.44 -17.37 8.11
N TYR A 28 -9.81 -18.25 8.89
CA TYR A 28 -10.36 -19.55 9.28
C TYR A 28 -9.84 -19.99 10.66
N PRO A 29 -10.64 -20.76 11.42
CA PRO A 29 -10.18 -21.38 12.67
C PRO A 29 -8.97 -22.30 12.46
N PRO A 30 -7.99 -22.34 13.39
CA PRO A 30 -6.78 -23.15 13.22
C PRO A 30 -7.04 -24.65 12.98
N ASP A 31 -8.10 -25.21 13.56
CA ASP A 31 -8.52 -26.60 13.38
C ASP A 31 -9.02 -26.91 11.95
N ARG A 32 -9.39 -25.87 11.17
CA ARG A 32 -9.77 -25.98 9.76
C ARG A 32 -8.61 -25.75 8.79
N ALA A 33 -7.41 -25.45 9.27
CA ALA A 33 -6.25 -25.20 8.42
C ALA A 33 -6.00 -26.33 7.38
N PRO A 34 -6.09 -27.63 7.72
CA PRO A 34 -5.90 -28.69 6.73
C PRO A 34 -6.97 -28.69 5.63
N GLN A 35 -8.21 -28.35 5.97
CA GLN A 35 -9.34 -28.29 5.03
C GLN A 35 -9.19 -27.11 4.08
N VAL A 36 -8.82 -25.94 4.61
CA VAL A 36 -8.57 -24.76 3.80
C VAL A 36 -7.36 -24.99 2.89
N ALA A 37 -6.28 -25.56 3.40
CA ALA A 37 -5.11 -25.90 2.59
C ALA A 37 -5.45 -26.86 1.44
N ALA A 38 -6.30 -27.87 1.68
CA ALA A 38 -6.76 -28.77 0.62
C ALA A 38 -7.57 -28.04 -0.46
N ILE A 39 -8.52 -27.18 -0.06
CA ILE A 39 -9.28 -26.35 -1.00
C ILE A 39 -8.34 -25.47 -1.82
N LEU A 40 -7.43 -24.75 -1.17
CA LEU A 40 -6.49 -23.86 -1.86
C LEU A 40 -5.56 -24.61 -2.81
N ALA A 41 -5.10 -25.80 -2.43
CA ALA A 41 -4.27 -26.65 -3.28
C ALA A 41 -5.00 -27.03 -4.58
N ASP A 42 -6.29 -27.36 -4.49
CA ASP A 42 -7.13 -27.66 -5.67
C ASP A 42 -7.29 -26.44 -6.60
N PHE A 43 -7.22 -25.22 -6.04
CA PHE A 43 -7.24 -23.96 -6.81
C PHE A 43 -5.84 -23.46 -7.23
N GLY A 44 -4.76 -24.14 -6.81
CA GLY A 44 -3.39 -23.67 -7.01
C GLY A 44 -3.14 -22.30 -6.38
N ALA A 45 -3.82 -22.01 -5.27
CA ALA A 45 -3.70 -20.75 -4.55
C ALA A 45 -2.54 -20.82 -3.55
N ASP A 46 -1.50 -20.04 -3.80
CA ASP A 46 -0.46 -19.71 -2.82
C ASP A 46 -0.52 -18.21 -2.48
N ALA A 47 0.36 -17.76 -1.56
CA ALA A 47 0.38 -16.37 -1.12
C ALA A 47 0.67 -15.37 -2.27
N GLY A 48 1.36 -15.80 -3.33
CA GLY A 48 1.65 -14.98 -4.51
C GLY A 48 0.52 -15.00 -5.54
N ARG A 49 -0.24 -16.10 -5.64
CA ARG A 49 -1.29 -16.28 -6.65
C ARG A 49 -2.35 -15.19 -6.60
N MET A 50 -2.75 -14.76 -5.40
CA MET A 50 -3.68 -13.64 -5.24
C MET A 50 -3.20 -12.37 -5.95
N TRP A 51 -1.92 -12.02 -5.79
CA TRP A 51 -1.33 -10.83 -6.41
C TRP A 51 -1.20 -10.97 -7.92
N SER A 52 -0.83 -12.16 -8.42
CA SER A 52 -0.80 -12.42 -9.86
C SER A 52 -2.21 -12.36 -10.49
N ASP A 53 -3.23 -12.92 -9.83
CA ASP A 53 -4.61 -12.85 -10.31
C ASP A 53 -5.15 -11.41 -10.26
N ALA A 54 -4.81 -10.64 -9.21
CA ALA A 54 -5.14 -9.23 -9.09
C ALA A 54 -4.48 -8.39 -10.20
N GLU A 55 -3.20 -8.66 -10.52
CA GLU A 55 -2.51 -8.04 -11.66
C GLU A 55 -3.23 -8.34 -12.98
N VAL A 56 -3.50 -9.62 -13.28
CA VAL A 56 -4.20 -10.03 -14.51
C VAL A 56 -5.53 -9.30 -14.63
N ARG A 57 -6.25 -9.19 -13.51
CA ARG A 57 -7.54 -8.51 -13.48
C ARG A 57 -7.41 -7.00 -13.68
N ALA A 58 -6.45 -6.34 -13.04
CA ALA A 58 -6.19 -4.92 -13.22
C ALA A 58 -5.81 -4.61 -14.68
N ARG A 59 -4.98 -5.44 -15.31
CA ARG A 59 -4.64 -5.32 -16.74
C ARG A 59 -5.86 -5.49 -17.65
N ALA A 60 -6.73 -6.44 -17.35
CA ALA A 60 -7.98 -6.62 -18.10
C ALA A 60 -8.93 -5.41 -17.95
N GLU A 61 -9.00 -4.80 -16.76
CA GLU A 61 -9.75 -3.57 -16.54
C GLU A 61 -9.18 -2.39 -17.33
N LEU A 62 -7.85 -2.25 -17.35
CA LEU A 62 -7.16 -1.22 -18.15
C LEU A 62 -7.29 -1.42 -19.66
N ALA A 63 -7.44 -2.67 -20.12
CA ALA A 63 -7.74 -2.95 -21.52
C ALA A 63 -9.14 -2.52 -21.94
N LEU A 64 -10.09 -2.46 -20.99
CA LEU A 64 -11.45 -1.97 -21.21
C LEU A 64 -11.54 -0.45 -21.05
N ASP A 65 -10.84 0.11 -20.07
CA ASP A 65 -10.74 1.55 -19.82
C ASP A 65 -9.32 1.92 -19.36
N GLY A 66 -8.52 2.46 -20.28
CA GLY A 66 -7.14 2.88 -20.00
C GLY A 66 -7.02 4.09 -19.06
N ASN A 67 -8.13 4.78 -18.76
CA ASN A 67 -8.17 5.93 -17.86
C ASN A 67 -8.70 5.58 -16.47
N ASP A 68 -8.72 4.30 -16.14
CA ASP A 68 -9.20 3.81 -14.87
C ASP A 68 -8.13 3.97 -13.77
N ALA A 69 -8.23 5.07 -13.01
CA ALA A 69 -7.28 5.41 -11.95
C ALA A 69 -7.16 4.31 -10.88
N PHE A 70 -8.26 3.64 -10.52
CA PHE A 70 -8.24 2.55 -9.55
C PHE A 70 -7.58 1.29 -10.12
N ALA A 71 -7.82 0.95 -11.39
CA ALA A 71 -7.15 -0.18 -12.02
C ALA A 71 -5.63 0.06 -12.16
N CYS A 72 -5.20 1.30 -12.45
CA CYS A 72 -3.78 1.67 -12.43
C CYS A 72 -3.17 1.48 -11.03
N PHE A 73 -3.86 1.95 -9.99
CA PHE A 73 -3.39 1.81 -8.61
C PHE A 73 -3.31 0.34 -8.16
N ASN A 74 -4.31 -0.46 -8.54
CA ASN A 74 -4.39 -1.89 -8.29
C ASN A 74 -3.26 -2.66 -8.97
N LEU A 75 -2.96 -2.30 -10.23
CA LEU A 75 -1.82 -2.83 -10.96
C LEU A 75 -0.52 -2.52 -10.20
N GLY A 76 -0.31 -1.25 -9.81
CA GLY A 76 0.87 -0.86 -9.02
C GLY A 76 1.01 -1.64 -7.71
N SER A 77 -0.07 -1.78 -6.96
CA SER A 77 -0.09 -2.53 -5.69
C SER A 77 0.27 -4.01 -5.87
N SER A 78 -0.27 -4.63 -6.93
CA SER A 78 0.02 -6.03 -7.26
C SER A 78 1.46 -6.24 -7.74
N LEU A 79 2.03 -5.25 -8.43
CA LEU A 79 3.42 -5.26 -8.87
C LEU A 79 4.40 -5.07 -7.71
N VAL A 80 4.09 -4.19 -6.75
CA VAL A 80 4.86 -4.04 -5.49
C VAL A 80 4.94 -5.38 -4.75
N ALA A 81 3.79 -6.04 -4.55
CA ALA A 81 3.74 -7.32 -3.87
C ALA A 81 4.54 -8.43 -4.57
N GLN A 82 4.79 -8.29 -5.88
CA GLN A 82 5.60 -9.19 -6.69
C GLN A 82 7.05 -8.70 -6.87
N GLY A 83 7.46 -7.59 -6.23
CA GLY A 83 8.81 -7.03 -6.30
C GLY A 83 9.14 -6.30 -7.60
N ARG A 84 8.15 -6.01 -8.46
CA ARG A 84 8.32 -5.33 -9.76
C ARG A 84 8.14 -3.82 -9.59
N THR A 85 9.03 -3.20 -8.83
CA THR A 85 8.91 -1.81 -8.34
C THR A 85 8.94 -0.75 -9.45
N ALA A 86 9.75 -0.93 -10.50
CA ALA A 86 9.80 0.01 -11.63
C ALA A 86 8.47 0.10 -12.37
N GLU A 87 7.86 -1.03 -12.70
CA GLU A 87 6.54 -1.06 -13.34
C GLU A 87 5.45 -0.56 -12.39
N ALA A 88 5.57 -0.86 -11.09
CA ALA A 88 4.63 -0.36 -10.09
C ALA A 88 4.65 1.17 -10.01
N ALA A 89 5.83 1.78 -9.99
CA ALA A 89 5.99 3.23 -9.96
C ALA A 89 5.30 3.90 -11.15
N ALA A 90 5.48 3.35 -12.37
CA ALA A 90 4.80 3.85 -13.56
C ALA A 90 3.27 3.74 -13.47
N ALA A 91 2.75 2.62 -12.94
CA ALA A 91 1.31 2.44 -12.73
C ALA A 91 0.73 3.42 -11.69
N PHE A 92 1.48 3.71 -10.62
CA PHE A 92 1.07 4.71 -9.63
C PHE A 92 1.11 6.13 -10.18
N ASP A 93 2.11 6.48 -11.00
CA ASP A 93 2.15 7.77 -11.69
C ASP A 93 0.92 7.97 -12.58
N GLN A 94 0.56 6.95 -13.35
CA GLN A 94 -0.65 6.97 -14.18
C GLN A 94 -1.90 7.15 -13.31
N ALA A 95 -2.05 6.37 -12.23
CA ALA A 95 -3.18 6.49 -11.32
C ALA A 95 -3.32 7.93 -10.76
N ARG A 96 -2.21 8.54 -10.33
CA ARG A 96 -2.17 9.91 -9.82
C ARG A 96 -2.53 10.92 -10.91
N SER A 97 -2.00 10.77 -12.13
CA SER A 97 -2.32 11.68 -13.25
C SER A 97 -3.80 11.64 -13.65
N LEU A 98 -4.47 10.50 -13.42
CA LEU A 98 -5.90 10.30 -13.67
C LEU A 98 -6.79 10.78 -12.51
N GLY A 99 -6.20 11.38 -11.47
CA GLY A 99 -6.95 11.95 -10.35
C GLY A 99 -7.36 10.94 -9.29
N LEU A 100 -6.55 9.91 -9.04
CA LEU A 100 -6.77 9.00 -7.91
C LEU A 100 -6.97 9.82 -6.61
N PRO A 101 -8.04 9.56 -5.83
CA PRO A 101 -8.28 10.30 -4.60
C PRO A 101 -7.12 10.15 -3.62
N TRP A 102 -6.59 11.28 -3.12
CA TRP A 102 -5.44 11.33 -2.20
C TRP A 102 -5.61 10.45 -0.95
N ARG A 103 -6.85 10.25 -0.46
CA ARG A 103 -7.17 9.39 0.70
C ARG A 103 -6.79 7.93 0.50
N MET A 104 -6.59 7.49 -0.74
CA MET A 104 -6.07 6.15 -1.01
C MET A 104 -4.71 5.94 -0.33
N LEU A 105 -3.93 7.00 -0.12
CA LEU A 105 -2.59 6.94 0.45
C LEU A 105 -2.55 6.83 1.98
N TRP A 106 -3.69 6.88 2.67
CA TRP A 106 -3.70 6.84 4.15
C TRP A 106 -3.17 5.53 4.72
N TYR A 107 -3.49 4.41 4.07
CA TYR A 107 -3.09 3.07 4.51
C TYR A 107 -2.74 2.15 3.33
N GLN A 108 -2.39 2.74 2.19
CA GLN A 108 -1.94 1.99 1.02
C GLN A 108 -0.60 2.58 0.57
N PHE A 109 0.47 1.99 1.09
CA PHE A 109 1.81 2.55 1.01
C PHE A 109 2.62 2.12 -0.22
N GLY A 110 2.03 1.31 -1.11
CA GLY A 110 2.66 0.83 -2.34
C GLY A 110 3.39 1.89 -3.15
N PRO A 111 2.86 3.12 -3.35
CA PRO A 111 3.57 4.19 -4.03
C PRO A 111 4.88 4.58 -3.33
N PHE A 112 4.88 4.72 -1.99
CA PHE A 112 6.07 5.07 -1.22
C PHE A 112 7.14 3.97 -1.33
N GLU A 113 6.73 2.70 -1.26
CA GLU A 113 7.60 1.54 -1.43
C GLU A 113 8.25 1.51 -2.82
N ALA A 114 7.42 1.62 -3.87
CA ALA A 114 7.88 1.58 -5.25
C ALA A 114 8.82 2.77 -5.56
N TYR A 115 8.43 3.99 -5.22
CA TYR A 115 9.25 5.17 -5.50
C TYR A 115 10.58 5.13 -4.76
N LEU A 116 10.59 4.70 -3.50
CA LEU A 116 11.84 4.62 -2.73
C LEU A 116 12.77 3.52 -3.24
N ALA A 117 12.22 2.37 -3.66
CA ALA A 117 13.00 1.28 -4.26
C ALA A 117 13.67 1.70 -5.57
N GLU A 118 13.01 2.55 -6.36
CA GLU A 118 13.53 3.11 -7.61
C GLU A 118 14.40 4.37 -7.41
N GLY A 119 14.73 4.72 -6.16
CA GLY A 119 15.54 5.90 -5.84
C GLY A 119 14.86 7.24 -6.12
N ARG A 120 13.54 7.24 -6.36
CA ARG A 120 12.71 8.45 -6.54
C ARG A 120 12.37 9.09 -5.20
N THR A 121 13.41 9.38 -4.43
CA THR A 121 13.30 9.81 -3.03
C THR A 121 12.60 11.16 -2.89
N GLN A 122 12.80 12.07 -3.83
CA GLN A 122 12.08 13.35 -3.85
C GLN A 122 10.57 13.16 -4.03
N ASP A 123 10.14 12.17 -4.82
CA ASP A 123 8.72 11.88 -5.01
C ASP A 123 8.09 11.33 -3.73
N VAL A 124 8.82 10.50 -2.98
CA VAL A 124 8.40 10.02 -1.65
C VAL A 124 8.20 11.18 -0.67
N LEU A 125 9.14 12.14 -0.63
CA LEU A 125 9.01 13.33 0.21
C LEU A 125 7.81 14.19 -0.20
N ALA A 126 7.70 14.52 -1.48
CA ALA A 126 6.61 15.34 -1.99
C ALA A 126 5.25 14.69 -1.69
N LEU A 127 5.15 13.37 -1.85
CA LEU A 127 3.95 12.60 -1.54
C LEU A 127 3.62 12.62 -0.05
N ALA A 128 4.62 12.42 0.81
CA ALA A 128 4.43 12.43 2.25
C ALA A 128 4.01 13.83 2.74
N ASP A 129 4.68 14.88 2.26
CA ASP A 129 4.37 16.27 2.61
C ASP A 129 2.96 16.67 2.12
N GLU A 130 2.54 16.20 0.94
CA GLU A 130 1.18 16.40 0.43
C GLU A 130 0.12 15.79 1.36
N VAL A 131 0.35 14.55 1.83
CA VAL A 131 -0.56 13.89 2.77
C VAL A 131 -0.56 14.60 4.13
N ILE A 132 0.62 14.92 4.67
CA ILE A 132 0.80 15.63 5.95
C ILE A 132 0.07 16.98 5.96
N ARG A 133 0.10 17.71 4.84
CA ARG A 133 -0.60 18.99 4.70
C ARG A 133 -2.12 18.86 4.89
N ILE A 134 -2.70 17.69 4.60
CA ILE A 134 -4.13 17.45 4.77
C ILE A 134 -4.43 16.75 6.11
N THR A 135 -3.56 15.86 6.57
CA THR A 135 -3.71 15.13 7.83
C THR A 135 -2.35 14.84 8.45
N ASP A 136 -2.19 15.22 9.71
CA ASP A 136 -0.95 15.09 10.48
C ASP A 136 -1.02 13.96 11.52
N SER A 137 -1.99 13.06 11.37
CA SER A 137 -2.35 12.03 12.35
C SER A 137 -2.10 10.61 11.87
N ILE A 138 -1.25 10.43 10.85
CA ILE A 138 -0.89 9.12 10.29
C ILE A 138 0.61 8.90 10.48
N GLU A 139 0.97 8.04 11.42
CA GLU A 139 2.35 7.76 11.82
C GLU A 139 3.21 7.22 10.67
N GLU A 140 2.64 6.40 9.80
CA GLU A 140 3.37 5.74 8.72
C GLU A 140 3.85 6.75 7.68
N ILE A 141 3.11 7.84 7.47
CA ILE A 141 3.51 8.89 6.52
C ILE A 141 4.80 9.59 7.01
N TYR A 142 4.92 9.83 8.31
CA TYR A 142 6.14 10.37 8.90
C TYR A 142 7.31 9.39 8.82
N TYR A 143 7.04 8.09 8.93
CA TYR A 143 8.07 7.06 8.71
C TYR A 143 8.55 7.03 7.24
N TRP A 144 7.64 7.10 6.26
CA TRP A 144 8.03 7.18 4.84
C TRP A 144 8.82 8.46 4.54
N ARG A 145 8.41 9.59 5.11
CA ARG A 145 9.16 10.85 5.04
C ARG A 145 10.56 10.69 5.63
N ALA A 146 10.68 10.07 6.81
CA ALA A 146 11.98 9.84 7.44
C ALA A 146 12.90 8.96 6.60
N ARG A 147 12.36 7.88 6.01
CA ARG A 147 13.13 7.01 5.12
C ARG A 147 13.64 7.76 3.89
N ALA A 148 12.85 8.67 3.35
CA ALA A 148 13.25 9.48 2.22
C ALA A 148 14.33 10.52 2.60
N LEU A 149 14.18 11.19 3.75
CA LEU A 149 15.21 12.12 4.26
C LEU A 149 16.54 11.41 4.50
N LEU A 150 16.50 10.21 5.09
CA LEU A 150 17.69 9.40 5.30
C LEU A 150 18.36 9.02 3.98
N ALA A 151 17.59 8.63 2.95
CA ALA A 151 18.11 8.32 1.62
C ALA A 151 18.73 9.54 0.91
N LEU A 152 18.35 10.77 1.30
CA LEU A 152 18.99 12.02 0.86
C LEU A 152 20.19 12.45 1.71
N GLY A 153 20.52 11.68 2.77
CA GLY A 153 21.58 12.02 3.71
C GLY A 153 21.19 12.99 4.82
N ASP A 154 19.93 13.44 4.88
CA ASP A 154 19.42 14.29 5.95
C ASP A 154 19.02 13.46 7.18
N SER A 155 20.05 13.06 7.94
CA SER A 155 19.86 12.26 9.17
C SER A 155 19.13 13.04 10.27
N ALA A 156 19.27 14.37 10.30
CA ALA A 156 18.63 15.22 11.30
C ALA A 156 17.12 15.31 11.02
N GLY A 157 16.72 15.62 9.79
CA GLY A 157 15.33 15.62 9.38
C GLY A 157 14.69 14.24 9.46
N ALA A 158 15.43 13.17 9.13
CA ALA A 158 14.95 11.81 9.32
C ALA A 158 14.62 11.54 10.80
N ARG A 159 15.49 11.94 11.72
CA ARG A 159 15.26 11.79 13.17
C ARG A 159 14.02 12.54 13.64
N GLU A 160 13.83 13.79 13.21
CA GLU A 160 12.64 14.58 13.54
C GLU A 160 11.36 13.90 13.04
N ALA A 161 11.37 13.43 11.79
CA ALA A 161 10.22 12.73 11.20
C ALA A 161 9.91 11.42 11.94
N VAL A 162 10.92 10.61 12.29
CA VAL A 162 10.71 9.39 13.09
C VAL A 162 10.16 9.72 14.48
N GLN A 163 10.67 10.76 15.13
CA GLN A 163 10.16 11.19 16.43
C GLN A 163 8.70 11.63 16.34
N ARG A 164 8.29 12.30 15.25
CA ARG A 164 6.88 12.63 15.01
C ARG A 164 6.01 11.39 14.80
N SER A 165 6.50 10.40 14.05
CA SER A 165 5.84 9.09 13.89
C SER A 165 5.61 8.42 15.25
N LEU A 166 6.63 8.36 16.10
CA LEU A 166 6.56 7.75 17.43
C LEU A 166 5.75 8.57 18.44
N ALA A 167 5.61 9.89 18.25
CA ALA A 167 4.71 10.70 19.06
C ALA A 167 3.23 10.36 18.81
N LEU A 168 2.89 9.97 17.58
CA LEU A 168 1.55 9.50 17.22
C LEU A 168 1.33 8.04 17.65
N ALA A 169 2.32 7.19 17.42
CA ALA A 169 2.27 5.77 17.75
C ALA A 169 3.59 5.29 18.38
N PRO A 170 3.73 5.36 19.72
CA PRO A 170 4.99 5.01 20.41
C PRO A 170 5.49 3.59 20.16
N GLY A 171 4.61 2.66 19.81
CA GLY A 171 4.92 1.26 19.53
C GLY A 171 5.05 0.92 18.05
N PHE A 172 5.09 1.90 17.15
CA PHE A 172 5.20 1.64 15.72
C PHE A 172 6.59 1.10 15.37
N ALA A 173 6.69 -0.24 15.30
CA ALA A 173 7.96 -0.96 15.19
C ALA A 173 8.90 -0.46 14.07
N PRO A 174 8.43 -0.19 12.84
CA PRO A 174 9.30 0.35 11.78
C PRO A 174 9.97 1.68 12.15
N ALA A 175 9.26 2.57 12.85
CA ALA A 175 9.84 3.83 13.31
C ALA A 175 10.82 3.64 14.48
N VAL A 176 10.55 2.70 15.39
CA VAL A 176 11.49 2.36 16.48
C VAL A 176 12.80 1.81 15.91
N GLU A 177 12.70 0.88 14.97
CA GLU A 177 13.85 0.28 14.29
C GLU A 177 14.65 1.34 13.51
N LEU A 178 13.96 2.21 12.77
CA LEU A 178 14.61 3.30 12.05
C LEU A 178 15.32 4.27 13.00
N LEU A 179 14.70 4.65 14.12
CA LEU A 179 15.33 5.55 15.10
C LEU A 179 16.64 4.98 15.66
N ALA A 180 16.64 3.67 15.94
CA ALA A 180 17.80 2.95 16.48
C ALA A 180 18.94 2.84 15.45
N ALA A 181 18.61 2.78 14.16
CA ALA A 181 19.58 2.73 13.07
C ALA A 181 20.17 4.10 12.70
N LEU A 182 19.55 5.21 13.11
CA LEU A 182 20.02 6.56 12.78
C LEU A 182 21.30 6.95 13.55
N PRO A 183 22.27 7.65 12.91
CA PRO A 183 23.46 8.17 13.59
C PRO A 183 23.08 9.07 14.78
N PRO A 184 23.82 9.04 15.91
CA PRO A 184 23.52 9.86 17.07
C PRO A 184 23.40 11.34 16.69
N ALA A 185 22.52 12.08 17.38
CA ALA A 185 22.45 13.52 17.23
C ALA A 185 23.82 14.12 17.59
N GLY A 186 24.40 14.86 16.65
CA GLY A 186 25.65 15.61 16.84
C GLY A 186 25.46 16.83 17.73
#